data_AF-A0A251RQ45-F1
#
_entry.id   AF-A0A251RQ45-F1
#
_cell.length_a   1.000
_cell.length_b   1.000
_cell.length_c   1.000
_cell.angle_alpha   90.00
_cell.angle_beta   90.00
_cell.angle_gamma   90.00
#
_symmetry.space_group_name_H-M   'P 1'
#
loop_
_entity.id
_entity.type
_entity.pdbx_description
1 polymer ?
#
loop_
_entity_poly.entity_id
_entity_poly.type
_entity_poly.pdbx_seq_one_letter_code
_entity_poly.pdbx_strand_id
1 'polypeptide(L)'
;MADYHFVYKDVEDLEDDLDDDRFLQEYRRKRLAEMKKVVKIAKFGSIIPISGSDFVREVVQAPPDVWVVVILYKDGYPECDVLMQCLEELATMYPATKFVKIISTDCIPNYPDRTLPTVLVYNNGAGKANYVGLYTFGQRCTPEGVAMVLCQSDPVLNDGQNEGEASREAVLEGVRKRFIEKVISQHENDDDGSSSD
;
A
#
# COMPACT_ATOMS: atom_id res chain seq x y z
N MET A 1 -42.76 24.06 -53.29
CA MET A 1 -43.19 22.81 -52.61
C MET A 1 -42.20 21.69 -52.94
N ALA A 2 -40.96 21.86 -52.48
CA ALA A 2 -39.83 20.94 -52.44
C ALA A 2 -38.82 21.76 -51.62
N ASP A 3 -38.42 21.38 -50.41
CA ASP A 3 -37.20 20.60 -50.26
C ASP A 3 -37.04 20.04 -48.82
N TYR A 4 -38.12 19.52 -48.23
CA TYR A 4 -38.07 18.90 -46.89
C TYR A 4 -37.63 17.42 -46.92
N HIS A 5 -37.32 16.88 -48.10
CA HIS A 5 -37.01 15.46 -48.28
C HIS A 5 -35.51 15.15 -48.41
N PHE A 6 -34.64 16.17 -48.48
CA PHE A 6 -33.19 15.97 -48.63
C PHE A 6 -32.42 15.95 -47.29
N VAL A 7 -33.03 16.42 -46.19
CA VAL A 7 -32.36 16.50 -44.87
C VAL A 7 -32.59 15.26 -43.99
N TYR A 8 -33.57 14.40 -44.34
CA TYR A 8 -33.83 13.16 -43.59
C TYR A 8 -32.94 11.99 -44.00
N LYS A 9 -32.27 12.06 -45.16
CA LYS A 9 -31.48 10.95 -45.67
C LYS A 9 -30.08 10.85 -45.05
N ASP A 10 -29.55 11.95 -44.48
CA ASP A 10 -28.26 11.97 -43.79
C ASP A 10 -28.36 11.68 -42.27
N VAL A 11 -29.58 11.59 -41.71
CA VAL A 11 -29.79 11.22 -40.30
C VAL A 11 -30.22 9.77 -40.11
N GLU A 12 -30.87 9.15 -41.12
CA GLU A 12 -31.19 7.72 -41.08
C GLU A 12 -29.95 6.83 -41.29
N ASP A 13 -28.93 7.29 -42.02
CA ASP A 13 -27.64 6.58 -42.19
C ASP A 13 -26.65 6.79 -41.02
N LEU A 14 -26.95 7.68 -40.06
CA LEU A 14 -26.16 7.88 -38.82
C LEU A 14 -26.80 7.21 -37.59
N GLU A 15 -28.04 6.73 -37.69
CA GLU A 15 -28.68 5.95 -36.63
C GLU A 15 -28.36 4.44 -36.74
N ASP A 16 -27.99 3.93 -37.92
CA ASP A 16 -27.57 2.53 -38.10
C ASP A 16 -26.10 2.25 -37.71
N ASP A 17 -25.28 3.30 -37.52
CA ASP A 17 -23.94 3.20 -36.90
C ASP A 17 -24.01 3.14 -35.35
N LEU A 18 -25.22 3.17 -34.78
CA LEU A 18 -25.48 2.96 -33.34
C LEU A 18 -25.82 1.51 -32.99
N ASP A 19 -25.57 0.55 -33.90
CA ASP A 19 -25.58 -0.89 -33.59
C ASP A 19 -24.33 -1.33 -32.79
N ASP A 20 -23.57 -0.36 -32.28
CA ASP A 20 -22.45 -0.57 -31.36
C ASP A 20 -22.87 -0.55 -29.88
N ASP A 21 -24.16 -0.83 -29.63
CA ASP A 21 -24.71 -0.98 -28.27
C ASP A 21 -23.98 -2.13 -27.54
N ARG A 22 -23.53 -3.18 -28.24
CA ARG A 22 -22.67 -4.22 -27.66
C ARG A 22 -21.29 -3.70 -27.27
N PHE A 23 -20.61 -2.94 -28.12
CA PHE A 23 -19.26 -2.42 -27.80
C PHE A 23 -19.32 -1.36 -26.70
N LEU A 24 -20.30 -0.45 -26.74
CA LEU A 24 -20.47 0.56 -25.71
C LEU A 24 -20.89 -0.08 -24.37
N GLN A 25 -21.71 -1.13 -24.39
CA GLN A 25 -22.03 -1.92 -23.19
C GLN A 25 -20.83 -2.73 -22.70
N GLU A 26 -20.03 -3.34 -23.58
CA GLU A 26 -18.82 -4.04 -23.19
C GLU A 26 -17.77 -3.08 -22.63
N TYR A 27 -17.62 -1.90 -23.22
CA TYR A 27 -16.72 -0.85 -22.75
C TYR A 27 -17.20 -0.31 -21.39
N ARG A 28 -18.49 0.00 -21.23
CA ARG A 28 -19.07 0.37 -19.92
C ARG A 28 -18.88 -0.73 -18.89
N ARG A 29 -19.14 -1.99 -19.24
CA ARG A 29 -18.95 -3.15 -18.35
C ARG A 29 -17.47 -3.32 -17.96
N LYS A 30 -16.56 -3.16 -18.92
CA LYS A 30 -15.12 -3.26 -18.71
C LYS A 30 -14.61 -2.13 -17.83
N ARG A 31 -15.00 -0.88 -18.11
CA ARG A 31 -14.68 0.29 -17.28
C ARG A 31 -15.27 0.20 -15.88
N LEU A 32 -16.51 -0.28 -15.73
CA LEU A 32 -17.15 -0.48 -14.43
C LEU A 32 -16.49 -1.63 -13.67
N ALA A 33 -16.03 -2.69 -14.34
CA ALA A 33 -15.27 -3.76 -13.73
C ALA A 33 -13.87 -3.31 -13.29
N GLU A 34 -13.18 -2.51 -14.10
CA GLU A 34 -11.91 -1.86 -13.75
C GLU A 34 -12.09 -0.91 -12.55
N MET A 35 -13.09 -0.02 -12.57
CA MET A 35 -13.41 0.86 -11.43
C MET A 35 -13.80 0.08 -10.17
N LYS A 36 -14.58 -1.01 -10.30
CA LYS A 36 -14.94 -1.89 -9.16
C LYS A 36 -13.72 -2.64 -8.60
N LYS A 37 -12.71 -2.94 -9.41
CA LYS A 37 -11.43 -3.49 -8.93
C LYS A 37 -10.67 -2.44 -8.13
N VAL A 38 -10.50 -1.23 -8.65
CA VAL A 38 -9.78 -0.15 -7.97
C VAL A 38 -10.44 0.25 -6.64
N VAL A 39 -11.77 0.41 -6.60
CA VAL A 39 -12.51 0.74 -5.38
C VAL A 39 -12.51 -0.40 -4.35
N LYS A 40 -12.34 -1.65 -4.80
CA LYS A 40 -12.23 -2.79 -3.88
C LYS A 40 -10.92 -2.82 -3.10
N ILE A 41 -9.86 -2.13 -3.55
CA ILE A 41 -8.51 -2.40 -3.04
C ILE A 41 -8.08 -1.40 -1.96
N ALA A 42 -8.60 -0.17 -1.92
CA ALA A 42 -8.35 0.75 -0.80
C ALA A 42 -9.26 0.41 0.42
N LYS A 43 -8.95 -0.69 1.12
CA LYS A 43 -9.72 -1.15 2.30
C LYS A 43 -9.19 -0.58 3.63
N PHE A 44 -7.91 -0.19 3.65
CA PHE A 44 -7.19 0.27 4.83
C PHE A 44 -6.64 1.69 4.61
N GLY A 45 -5.72 2.14 5.46
CA GLY A 45 -5.19 3.51 5.42
C GLY A 45 -4.59 4.00 6.73
N SER A 46 -4.65 3.17 7.78
CA SER A 46 -4.08 3.46 9.10
C SER A 46 -3.68 2.15 9.80
N ILE A 47 -2.91 2.26 10.87
CA ILE A 47 -2.58 1.12 11.73
C ILE A 47 -3.73 0.88 12.71
N ILE A 48 -4.29 -0.33 12.68
CA ILE A 48 -5.42 -0.71 13.54
C ILE A 48 -4.90 -1.41 14.80
N PRO A 49 -5.20 -0.93 16.02
CA PRO A 49 -4.88 -1.65 17.24
C PRO A 49 -5.76 -2.89 17.37
N ILE A 50 -5.16 -4.02 17.76
CA ILE A 50 -5.86 -5.30 17.97
C ILE A 50 -5.46 -5.92 19.32
N SER A 51 -6.36 -6.72 19.90
CA SER A 51 -6.07 -7.53 21.08
C SER A 51 -5.54 -8.92 20.70
N GLY A 52 -5.01 -9.67 21.67
CA GLY A 52 -4.62 -11.08 21.47
C GLY A 52 -5.77 -11.96 20.95
N SER A 53 -7.01 -11.73 21.43
CA SER A 53 -8.20 -12.46 20.96
C SER A 53 -8.60 -12.13 19.52
N ASP A 54 -8.21 -10.97 19.00
CA ASP A 54 -8.51 -10.55 17.63
C ASP A 54 -7.50 -11.10 16.63
N PHE A 55 -6.30 -11.52 17.08
CA PHE A 55 -5.19 -11.89 16.21
C PHE A 55 -5.58 -12.91 15.13
N VAL A 56 -6.28 -13.98 15.50
CA VAL A 56 -6.70 -15.02 14.55
C VAL A 56 -7.62 -14.45 13.47
N ARG A 57 -8.63 -13.67 13.86
CA ARG A 57 -9.60 -13.08 12.92
C ARG A 57 -8.95 -12.05 12.02
N GLU A 58 -8.13 -11.17 12.61
CA GLU A 58 -7.61 -9.99 11.91
C GLU A 58 -6.36 -10.30 11.06
N VAL A 59 -5.57 -11.31 11.43
CA VAL A 59 -4.29 -11.65 10.80
C VAL A 59 -4.36 -12.99 10.07
N VAL A 60 -4.73 -14.06 10.76
CA VAL A 60 -4.68 -15.42 10.19
C VAL A 60 -5.84 -15.68 9.23
N GLN A 61 -7.02 -15.15 9.53
CA GLN A 61 -8.22 -15.30 8.68
C GLN A 61 -8.43 -14.11 7.73
N ALA A 62 -7.40 -13.28 7.54
CA ALA A 62 -7.45 -12.22 6.54
C ALA A 62 -7.69 -12.82 5.14
N PRO A 63 -8.43 -12.11 4.27
CA PRO A 63 -8.66 -12.57 2.90
C PRO A 63 -7.34 -12.87 2.16
N PRO A 64 -7.28 -13.86 1.25
CA PRO A 64 -6.04 -14.24 0.56
C PRO A 64 -5.41 -13.11 -0.26
N ASP A 65 -6.22 -12.17 -0.74
CA ASP A 65 -5.82 -10.97 -1.47
C ASP A 65 -5.23 -9.86 -0.56
N VAL A 66 -5.24 -10.04 0.76
CA VAL A 66 -4.78 -9.04 1.73
C VAL A 66 -3.49 -9.50 2.40
N TRP A 67 -2.47 -8.65 2.33
CA TRP A 67 -1.26 -8.75 3.15
C TRP A 67 -1.49 -8.07 4.49
N VAL A 68 -1.02 -8.71 5.57
CA VAL A 68 -1.14 -8.18 6.93
C VAL A 68 0.25 -7.99 7.53
N VAL A 69 0.56 -6.75 7.89
CA VAL A 69 1.77 -6.35 8.61
C VAL A 69 1.39 -6.08 10.06
N VAL A 70 1.95 -6.88 10.97
CA VAL A 70 1.69 -6.80 12.41
C VAL A 70 2.93 -6.23 13.09
N ILE A 71 2.81 -5.12 13.81
CA ILE A 71 3.85 -4.66 14.74
C ILE A 71 3.53 -5.12 16.17
N LEU A 72 4.44 -5.90 16.73
CA LEU A 72 4.50 -6.19 18.16
C LEU A 72 5.33 -5.09 18.82
N TYR A 73 4.72 -4.38 19.76
CA TYR A 73 5.34 -3.24 20.43
C TYR A 73 5.12 -3.27 21.94
N LYS A 74 5.73 -2.32 22.63
CA LYS A 74 5.50 -2.03 24.04
C LYS A 74 5.73 -0.55 24.28
N ASP A 75 4.88 0.07 25.09
CA ASP A 75 4.99 1.48 25.42
C ASP A 75 6.28 1.78 26.19
N GLY A 76 6.83 2.98 26.01
CA GLY A 76 8.06 3.43 26.67
C GLY A 76 9.36 2.95 26.02
N TYR A 77 9.28 2.30 24.85
CA TYR A 77 10.43 1.88 24.06
C TYR A 77 10.57 2.78 22.83
N PRO A 78 11.58 3.67 22.77
CA PRO A 78 11.73 4.64 21.68
C PRO A 78 11.84 3.99 20.29
N GLU A 79 12.45 2.80 20.21
CA GLU A 79 12.57 2.06 18.95
C GLU A 79 11.20 1.65 18.39
N CYS A 80 10.23 1.34 19.27
CA CYS A 80 8.86 1.06 18.85
C CYS A 80 8.21 2.30 18.24
N ASP A 81 8.41 3.48 18.84
CA ASP A 81 7.82 4.74 18.39
C ASP A 81 8.33 5.13 16.99
N VAL A 82 9.65 5.00 16.76
CA VAL A 82 10.28 5.27 15.46
C VAL A 82 9.71 4.38 14.37
N LEU A 83 9.63 3.07 14.61
CA LEU A 83 9.09 2.14 13.62
C LEU A 83 7.58 2.36 13.42
N MET A 84 6.84 2.67 14.48
CA MET A 84 5.41 2.93 14.40
C MET A 84 5.12 4.14 13.50
N GLN A 85 5.88 5.23 13.64
CA GLN A 85 5.75 6.40 12.77
C GLN A 85 5.97 6.05 11.29
N CYS A 86 7.00 5.24 11.00
CA CYS A 86 7.26 4.79 9.62
C CYS A 86 6.10 3.95 9.07
N LEU A 87 5.56 3.03 9.88
CA LEU A 87 4.44 2.20 9.47
C LEU A 87 3.14 2.99 9.31
N GLU A 88 2.93 4.07 10.06
CA GLU A 88 1.76 4.94 9.90
C GLU A 88 1.80 5.65 8.54
N GLU A 89 2.96 6.18 8.14
CA GLU A 89 3.15 6.73 6.80
C GLU A 89 2.90 5.68 5.70
N LEU A 90 3.46 4.48 5.85
CA LEU A 90 3.25 3.39 4.89
C LEU A 90 1.79 2.94 4.81
N ALA A 91 1.07 2.91 5.94
CA ALA A 91 -0.34 2.55 5.96
C ALA A 91 -1.19 3.53 5.14
N THR A 92 -0.86 4.83 5.17
CA THR A 92 -1.56 5.83 4.34
C THR A 92 -1.23 5.69 2.85
N MET A 93 0.01 5.31 2.51
CA MET A 93 0.44 5.15 1.12
C MET A 93 -0.07 3.86 0.46
N TYR A 94 -0.26 2.79 1.25
CA TYR A 94 -0.58 1.45 0.75
C TYR A 94 -1.88 0.90 1.34
N PRO A 95 -3.04 1.50 1.00
CA PRO A 95 -4.32 1.15 1.61
C PRO A 95 -4.85 -0.25 1.24
N ALA A 96 -4.19 -0.99 0.36
CA ALA A 96 -4.48 -2.41 0.13
C ALA A 96 -3.86 -3.33 1.18
N THR A 97 -2.83 -2.85 1.85
CA THR A 97 -2.10 -3.59 2.87
C THR A 97 -2.70 -3.28 4.22
N LYS A 98 -2.98 -4.33 5.00
CA LYS A 98 -3.50 -4.16 6.34
C LYS A 98 -2.35 -4.00 7.33
N PHE A 99 -2.34 -2.89 8.05
CA PHE A 99 -1.41 -2.69 9.15
C PHE A 99 -2.14 -2.80 10.47
N VAL A 100 -1.58 -3.59 11.39
CA VAL A 100 -2.12 -3.75 12.75
C VAL A 100 -1.03 -3.64 13.79
N LYS A 101 -1.39 -3.18 14.98
CA LYS A 101 -0.49 -3.15 16.14
C LYS A 101 -1.07 -3.90 17.32
N ILE A 102 -0.19 -4.58 18.05
CA ILE A 102 -0.55 -5.35 19.23
C ILE A 102 0.54 -5.23 20.29
N ILE A 103 0.15 -5.12 21.57
CA ILE A 103 1.09 -5.21 22.67
C ILE A 103 1.75 -6.59 22.60
N SER A 104 3.08 -6.60 22.60
CA SER A 104 3.88 -7.81 22.40
C SER A 104 3.47 -8.98 23.31
N THR A 105 3.20 -8.69 24.60
CA THR A 105 2.75 -9.68 25.58
C THR A 105 1.31 -10.15 25.41
N ASP A 106 0.45 -9.35 24.76
CA ASP A 106 -0.91 -9.76 24.41
C ASP A 106 -0.92 -10.73 23.24
N CYS A 107 0.08 -10.62 22.35
CA CYS A 107 0.28 -11.55 21.25
C CYS A 107 1.01 -12.84 21.69
N ILE A 108 2.09 -12.70 22.45
CA ILE A 108 2.96 -13.79 22.89
C ILE A 108 3.31 -13.61 24.37
N PRO A 109 2.86 -14.51 25.27
CA PRO A 109 3.18 -14.41 26.69
C PRO A 109 4.70 -14.39 26.93
N ASN A 110 5.16 -13.50 27.81
CA ASN A 110 6.58 -13.30 28.14
C ASN A 110 7.49 -12.99 26.94
N TYR A 111 6.97 -12.29 25.92
CA TYR A 111 7.78 -11.86 24.79
C TYR A 111 8.97 -10.99 25.25
N PRO A 112 10.22 -11.29 24.84
CA PRO A 112 11.38 -10.58 25.36
C PRO A 112 11.45 -9.12 24.88
N ASP A 113 11.50 -8.16 25.80
CA ASP A 113 11.58 -6.73 25.46
C ASP A 113 12.78 -6.39 24.54
N ARG A 114 13.91 -7.10 24.66
CA ARG A 114 15.11 -6.94 23.79
C ARG A 114 14.87 -7.26 22.31
N THR A 115 13.75 -7.89 21.98
CA THR A 115 13.36 -8.22 20.60
C THR A 115 12.40 -7.20 20.00
N LEU A 116 12.01 -6.18 20.77
CA LEU A 116 11.14 -5.12 20.29
C LEU A 116 11.91 -4.02 19.56
N PRO A 117 11.27 -3.37 18.57
CA PRO A 117 10.00 -3.76 17.97
C PRO A 117 10.14 -5.02 17.11
N THR A 118 9.05 -5.79 16.93
CA THR A 118 9.03 -6.93 15.99
C THR A 118 7.93 -6.73 14.95
N VAL A 119 8.25 -6.98 13.68
CA VAL A 119 7.27 -6.96 12.59
C VAL A 119 7.06 -8.37 12.06
N LEU A 120 5.80 -8.81 12.04
CA LEU A 120 5.39 -10.06 11.42
C LEU A 120 4.62 -9.77 10.13
N VAL A 121 4.90 -10.52 9.08
CA VAL A 121 4.17 -10.43 7.81
C VAL A 121 3.37 -11.71 7.61
N TYR A 122 2.08 -11.57 7.33
CA TYR A 122 1.16 -12.67 7.06
C TYR A 122 0.46 -12.47 5.72
N ASN A 123 0.21 -13.59 5.03
CA ASN A 123 -0.71 -13.64 3.90
C ASN A 123 -1.25 -15.07 3.75
N ASN A 124 -2.53 -15.18 3.37
CA ASN A 124 -3.22 -16.45 3.20
C ASN A 124 -3.08 -17.40 4.42
N GLY A 125 -3.23 -16.83 5.62
CA GLY A 125 -3.14 -17.55 6.90
C GLY A 125 -1.76 -18.05 7.31
N ALA A 126 -0.71 -17.79 6.52
CA ALA A 126 0.66 -18.20 6.83
C ALA A 126 1.54 -17.00 7.16
N GLY A 127 2.41 -17.17 8.15
CA GLY A 127 3.51 -16.26 8.41
C GLY A 127 4.54 -16.33 7.28
N LYS A 128 4.89 -15.18 6.72
CA LYS A 128 5.78 -15.02 5.56
C LYS A 128 7.14 -14.48 5.96
N ALA A 129 7.18 -13.57 6.93
CA ALA A 129 8.42 -13.00 7.44
C ALA A 129 8.28 -12.59 8.91
N ASN A 130 9.43 -12.54 9.59
CA ASN A 130 9.58 -12.06 10.95
C ASN A 130 10.85 -11.21 11.03
N TYR A 131 10.70 -9.93 11.34
CA TYR A 131 11.78 -8.96 11.44
C TYR A 131 11.87 -8.46 12.88
N VAL A 132 13.02 -8.67 13.51
CA VAL A 132 13.25 -8.38 14.93
C VAL A 132 14.18 -7.18 15.06
N GLY A 133 13.77 -6.20 15.88
CA GLY A 133 14.54 -5.01 16.18
C GLY A 133 14.55 -3.97 15.06
N LEU A 134 14.79 -2.71 15.44
CA LEU A 134 14.74 -1.56 14.55
C LEU A 134 15.78 -1.60 13.43
N TYR A 135 16.99 -2.10 13.75
CA TYR A 135 18.14 -2.13 12.84
C TYR A 135 17.90 -2.94 11.55
N THR A 136 16.93 -3.86 11.57
CA THR A 136 16.54 -4.63 10.39
C THR A 136 16.08 -3.72 9.23
N PHE A 137 15.57 -2.52 9.55
CA PHE A 137 15.05 -1.55 8.59
C PHE A 137 16.06 -0.44 8.23
N GLY A 138 17.35 -0.66 8.56
CA GLY A 138 18.44 0.27 8.32
C GLY A 138 18.73 1.19 9.51
N GLN A 139 19.89 1.84 9.48
CA GLN A 139 20.46 2.57 10.63
C GLN A 139 19.56 3.69 11.17
N ARG A 140 18.84 4.39 10.28
CA ARG A 140 17.93 5.49 10.65
C ARG A 140 16.46 5.08 10.69
N CYS A 141 16.12 3.84 10.31
CA CYS A 141 14.76 3.34 10.12
C CYS A 141 13.82 4.39 9.49
N THR A 142 13.89 4.56 8.18
CA THR A 142 13.00 5.47 7.44
C THR A 142 11.83 4.71 6.81
N PRO A 143 10.72 5.37 6.43
CA PRO A 143 9.63 4.74 5.69
C PRO A 143 10.12 4.02 4.43
N GLU A 144 11.08 4.60 3.71
CA GLU A 144 11.71 3.98 2.53
C GLU A 144 12.49 2.72 2.88
N GLY A 145 13.27 2.74 3.97
CA GLY A 145 14.01 1.57 4.44
C GLY A 145 13.09 0.43 4.86
N VAL A 146 12.01 0.76 5.57
CA VAL A 146 10.97 -0.21 5.94
C VAL A 146 10.30 -0.80 4.71
N ALA A 147 9.90 0.04 3.75
CA ALA A 147 9.28 -0.41 2.51
C ALA A 147 10.19 -1.31 1.67
N MET A 148 11.47 -0.98 1.58
CA MET A 148 12.47 -1.81 0.89
C MET A 148 12.54 -3.21 1.49
N VAL A 149 12.60 -3.32 2.83
CA VAL A 149 12.66 -4.63 3.51
C VAL A 149 11.36 -5.42 3.31
N LEU A 150 10.19 -4.79 3.49
CA LEU A 150 8.90 -5.46 3.34
C LEU A 150 8.70 -6.00 1.91
N CYS A 151 9.19 -5.29 0.88
CA CYS A 151 9.02 -5.67 -0.52
C CYS A 151 10.19 -6.47 -1.12
N GLN A 152 11.14 -6.97 -0.30
CA GLN A 152 12.30 -7.70 -0.84
C GLN A 152 11.91 -8.92 -1.65
N SER A 153 10.91 -9.69 -1.21
CA SER A 153 10.53 -10.95 -1.85
C SER A 153 9.08 -10.99 -2.32
N ASP A 154 8.18 -10.31 -1.62
CA ASP A 154 6.74 -10.38 -1.86
C ASP A 154 6.15 -8.98 -2.07
N PRO A 155 5.00 -8.85 -2.78
CA PRO A 155 4.29 -7.59 -2.96
C PRO A 155 3.50 -7.21 -1.69
N VAL A 156 4.19 -7.12 -0.55
CA VAL A 156 3.58 -6.87 0.75
C VAL A 156 2.88 -5.51 0.78
N LEU A 157 3.53 -4.49 0.23
CA LEU A 157 2.96 -3.16 0.09
C LEU A 157 2.27 -3.02 -1.26
N ASN A 158 0.99 -2.63 -1.22
CA ASN A 158 0.18 -2.45 -2.42
C ASN A 158 -0.78 -1.26 -2.23
N ASP A 159 -0.86 -0.40 -3.23
CA ASP A 159 -1.74 0.77 -3.31
C ASP A 159 -3.08 0.48 -3.99
N GLY A 160 -3.23 -0.72 -4.55
CA GLY A 160 -4.39 -1.20 -5.27
C GLY A 160 -4.45 -0.85 -6.75
N GLN A 161 -3.39 -0.27 -7.29
CA GLN A 161 -3.32 0.09 -8.70
C GLN A 161 -2.73 -1.04 -9.54
N ASN A 162 -1.86 -1.87 -8.94
CA ASN A 162 -1.09 -2.90 -9.63
C ASN A 162 -1.24 -4.28 -8.95
N GLU A 163 -1.18 -5.36 -9.73
CA GLU A 163 -1.27 -6.75 -9.25
C GLU A 163 0.09 -7.47 -9.37
N GLY A 164 0.42 -8.35 -8.42
CA GLY A 164 1.56 -9.26 -8.50
C GLY A 164 2.94 -8.58 -8.54
N GLU A 165 3.86 -9.12 -9.36
CA GLU A 165 5.25 -8.62 -9.49
C GLU A 165 5.32 -7.18 -9.99
N ALA A 166 4.40 -6.77 -10.87
CA ALA A 166 4.33 -5.40 -11.36
C ALA A 166 4.04 -4.39 -10.22
N SER A 167 3.24 -4.79 -9.23
CA SER A 167 2.99 -4.00 -8.03
C SER A 167 4.26 -3.82 -7.20
N ARG A 168 4.99 -4.92 -6.96
CA ARG A 168 6.24 -4.89 -6.22
C ARG A 168 7.28 -3.99 -6.88
N GLU A 169 7.52 -4.12 -8.18
CA GLU A 169 8.54 -3.32 -8.87
C GLU A 169 8.16 -1.83 -8.87
N ALA A 170 6.89 -1.49 -9.14
CA ALA A 170 6.42 -0.11 -9.08
C ALA A 170 6.60 0.51 -7.68
N VAL A 171 6.34 -0.25 -6.62
CA VAL A 171 6.59 0.19 -5.25
C VAL A 171 8.08 0.41 -5.00
N LEU A 172 8.93 -0.54 -5.37
CA LEU A 172 10.38 -0.44 -5.18
C LEU A 172 10.97 0.74 -5.96
N GLU A 173 10.52 0.96 -7.19
CA GLU A 173 10.92 2.11 -8.01
C GLU A 173 10.49 3.43 -7.35
N GLY A 174 9.24 3.52 -6.89
CA GLY A 174 8.74 4.69 -6.17
C GLY A 174 9.50 4.97 -4.87
N VAL A 175 9.86 3.92 -4.13
CA VAL A 175 10.68 4.03 -2.91
C VAL A 175 12.09 4.52 -3.23
N ARG A 176 12.76 3.95 -4.25
CA ARG A 176 14.08 4.39 -4.70
C ARG A 176 14.07 5.86 -5.13
N LYS A 177 13.05 6.27 -5.89
CA LYS A 177 12.90 7.66 -6.34
C LYS A 177 12.78 8.63 -5.16
N ARG A 178 11.89 8.35 -4.21
CA ARG A 178 11.72 9.18 -3.00
C ARG A 178 13.00 9.26 -2.15
N PHE A 179 13.72 8.15 -2.06
CA PHE A 179 14.99 8.11 -1.34
C PHE A 179 16.02 9.06 -1.99
N ILE A 180 16.16 9.01 -3.32
CA ILE A 180 17.06 9.89 -4.07
C ILE A 180 16.65 11.37 -3.90
N GLU A 181 15.35 11.68 -4.04
CA GLU A 181 14.83 13.05 -3.86
C GLU A 181 15.15 13.62 -2.48
N LYS A 182 14.96 12.83 -1.41
CA LYS A 182 15.30 13.24 -0.05
C LYS A 182 16.80 13.50 0.13
N VAL A 183 17.66 12.65 -0.46
CA VAL A 183 19.11 12.83 -0.39
C VAL A 183 19.55 14.09 -1.12
N ILE A 184 19.00 14.36 -2.30
CA ILE A 184 19.29 15.59 -3.07
C ILE A 184 18.86 16.83 -2.27
N SER A 185 17.64 16.83 -1.72
CA SER A 185 17.16 17.98 -0.93
C SER A 185 18.01 18.28 0.30
N GLN A 186 18.61 17.26 0.93
CA GLN A 186 19.49 17.47 2.08
C GLN A 186 20.80 18.16 1.65
N HIS A 187 21.37 17.78 0.50
CA HIS A 187 22.58 18.41 -0.04
C HIS A 187 22.35 19.87 -0.48
N GLU A 188 21.20 20.19 -1.07
CA GLU A 188 20.91 21.57 -1.49
C GLU A 188 20.76 22.54 -0.31
N ASN A 189 20.28 22.06 0.85
CA ASN A 189 20.15 22.90 2.05
C ASN A 189 21.48 23.11 2.81
N ASP A 190 22.48 22.26 2.56
CA ASP A 190 23.79 22.35 3.22
C ASP A 190 24.76 23.31 2.49
N ASP A 191 24.51 23.63 1.21
CA ASP A 191 25.39 24.48 0.37
C ASP A 191 25.13 25.99 0.54
N ASP A 192 23.98 26.39 1.12
CA ASP A 192 23.65 27.79 1.42
C ASP A 192 24.23 28.29 2.78
N GLY A 193 24.97 27.44 3.50
CA GLY A 193 25.47 27.72 4.85
C GLY A 193 26.92 28.23 4.95
N SER A 194 27.68 28.33 3.85
CA SER A 194 29.09 28.70 3.89
C SER A 194 29.40 29.97 3.09
N SER A 195 28.97 31.12 3.62
CA SER A 195 29.63 32.39 3.32
C SER A 195 29.35 33.40 4.43
N SER A 196 30.27 33.51 5.39
CA SER A 196 30.75 34.78 5.98
C SER A 196 31.74 34.46 7.11
N ASP A 197 33.04 34.60 6.83
CA ASP A 197 34.01 35.28 7.69
C ASP A 197 35.22 35.72 6.84
#